data_AF-A0AAD9MQS2-F1
#
_entry.id   AF-A0AAD9MQS2-F1
#
_cell.length_a   1.000
_cell.length_b   1.000
_cell.length_c   1.000
_cell.angle_alpha   90.00
_cell.angle_beta   90.00
_cell.angle_gamma   90.00
#
_symmetry.space_group_name_H-M   'P 1'
#
loop_
_entity.id
_entity.type
_entity.pdbx_description
1 polymer ?
#
loop_
_entity_poly.entity_id
_entity_poly.type
_entity_poly.pdbx_seq_one_letter_code
_entity_poly.pdbx_strand_id
1 'polypeptide(L)'
;MKEFRKQAFLIGLTLIIIVILIVKVEWPTKRWFFITNDPCLVQCTTGVPCQYPDEFDFRIIVLTFNRPESLRKCLTHIAKLYTLGDRVSVDIWIDRSKDGEVDDSTVTVSREFQKNWTQGQVCVHIQQRNAYLIGQWIDTWRPRENSHEIALILEDDIDISPLTYKWLKLMNSKFRNVSDVGGYTLQMENVNYVKPNLRAVSNIPKTDNVFLYRLIGTWGYSPKPNEWRGFQDWFHEVRKDNTFKPYMPDLVINKWFTGFESHGTSDSMCSMWSTYYFNKSNLFTVYSNLKGYTGQDNMLLDINRMEPGLHYNGQSWITEDKSYLLLSVWNSELEKFPEYLPRYDFDGSFVNKIAENNNTYL
;
A
#
# COMPACT_ATOMS: atom_id res chain seq x y z
N MET A 1 -88.99 -50.17 29.68
CA MET A 1 -87.77 -50.87 30.17
C MET A 1 -86.56 -50.15 29.59
N LYS A 2 -85.58 -49.77 30.43
CA LYS A 2 -84.21 -49.28 30.13
C LYS A 2 -84.13 -48.13 29.07
N GLU A 3 -83.99 -46.85 29.45
CA GLU A 3 -82.80 -46.17 30.02
C GLU A 3 -81.54 -46.23 29.10
N PHE A 4 -80.69 -45.20 28.95
CA PHE A 4 -80.20 -44.22 29.95
C PHE A 4 -79.80 -42.83 29.35
N ARG A 5 -80.30 -41.74 29.96
CA ARG A 5 -79.73 -40.37 30.22
C ARG A 5 -78.92 -39.57 29.16
N LYS A 6 -79.35 -38.35 28.79
CA LYS A 6 -78.90 -36.97 29.24
C LYS A 6 -77.47 -36.57 28.78
N GLN A 7 -77.10 -35.35 28.38
CA GLN A 7 -77.65 -34.01 28.69
C GLN A 7 -78.02 -33.16 27.43
N ALA A 8 -77.78 -31.85 27.43
CA ALA A 8 -78.82 -30.86 27.06
C ALA A 8 -78.36 -29.38 26.97
N PHE A 9 -79.13 -28.54 26.22
CA PHE A 9 -79.23 -27.04 26.30
C PHE A 9 -77.98 -26.22 25.84
N LEU A 10 -78.05 -24.97 25.33
CA LEU A 10 -79.14 -24.03 24.99
C LEU A 10 -78.68 -23.03 23.87
N ILE A 11 -79.65 -22.35 23.23
CA ILE A 11 -79.50 -21.23 22.27
C ILE A 11 -78.89 -19.97 22.91
N GLY A 12 -78.16 -19.16 22.13
CA GLY A 12 -77.77 -17.79 22.48
C GLY A 12 -77.74 -16.84 21.26
N LEU A 13 -78.32 -15.64 21.40
CA LEU A 13 -78.30 -14.52 20.44
C LEU A 13 -76.85 -14.08 20.14
N THR A 14 -76.51 -13.36 19.06
CA THR A 14 -77.08 -12.06 18.64
C THR A 14 -76.62 -11.68 17.22
N LEU A 15 -77.37 -10.83 16.50
CA LEU A 15 -76.88 -10.11 15.31
C LEU A 15 -75.73 -9.16 15.69
N ILE A 16 -74.88 -8.77 14.72
CA ILE A 16 -74.64 -7.36 14.30
C ILE A 16 -73.50 -7.24 13.27
N ILE A 17 -73.85 -6.71 12.10
CA ILE A 17 -73.10 -5.79 11.22
C ILE A 17 -71.57 -6.03 11.05
N ILE A 18 -71.17 -6.60 9.91
CA ILE A 18 -69.83 -6.38 9.36
C ILE A 18 -69.83 -5.04 8.62
N VAL A 19 -69.27 -4.01 9.26
CA VAL A 19 -68.95 -2.74 8.59
C VAL A 19 -67.76 -2.96 7.66
N ILE A 20 -67.89 -2.53 6.40
CA ILE A 20 -66.77 -2.48 5.45
C ILE A 20 -65.82 -1.36 5.90
N LEU A 21 -64.82 -1.72 6.70
CA LEU A 21 -63.67 -0.86 6.97
C LEU A 21 -62.78 -0.85 5.73
N ILE A 22 -62.94 0.19 4.91
CA ILE A 22 -61.98 0.53 3.86
C ILE A 22 -60.69 1.00 4.55
N VAL A 23 -59.83 0.06 4.91
CA VAL A 23 -58.43 0.36 5.17
C VAL A 23 -57.82 0.75 3.83
N LYS A 24 -57.60 2.05 3.64
CA LYS A 24 -56.65 2.53 2.63
C LYS A 24 -55.28 1.95 3.00
N VAL A 25 -54.93 0.83 2.37
CA VAL A 25 -53.55 0.37 2.32
C VAL A 25 -52.83 1.34 1.39
N GLU A 26 -52.30 2.41 1.96
CA GLU A 26 -51.36 3.29 1.28
C GLU A 26 -50.09 2.47 1.04
N TRP A 27 -49.97 1.95 -0.18
CA TRP A 27 -48.75 1.32 -0.66
C TRP A 27 -47.61 2.32 -0.54
N PRO A 28 -46.52 2.02 0.20
CA PRO A 28 -45.37 2.91 0.29
C PRO A 28 -44.82 3.14 -1.12
N THR A 29 -44.93 4.38 -1.57
CA THR A 29 -44.51 4.81 -2.90
C THR A 29 -43.04 4.47 -3.13
N LYS A 30 -42.75 3.82 -4.26
CA LYS A 30 -41.43 3.73 -4.91
C LYS A 30 -40.26 3.67 -3.92
N ARG A 31 -39.84 2.45 -3.56
CA ARG A 31 -38.51 2.21 -2.98
C ARG A 31 -37.48 2.62 -4.04
N TRP A 32 -37.08 3.89 -4.01
CA TRP A 32 -35.97 4.39 -4.81
C TRP A 32 -34.73 3.63 -4.35
N PHE A 33 -34.30 2.67 -5.16
CA PHE A 33 -32.93 2.18 -5.10
C PHE A 33 -32.05 3.35 -5.55
N PHE A 34 -31.69 4.20 -4.59
CA PHE A 34 -30.48 4.97 -4.70
C PHE A 34 -29.35 3.94 -4.79
N ILE A 35 -28.91 3.66 -6.02
CA ILE A 35 -27.57 3.16 -6.24
C ILE A 35 -26.69 4.31 -5.79
N THR A 36 -26.26 4.25 -4.52
CA THR A 36 -25.20 5.10 -4.02
C THR A 36 -23.96 4.68 -4.79
N ASN A 37 -23.64 5.42 -5.85
CA ASN A 37 -22.33 5.40 -6.49
C ASN A 37 -21.33 6.00 -5.50
N ASP A 38 -21.09 5.30 -4.40
CA ASP A 38 -19.97 5.55 -3.51
C ASP A 38 -18.72 5.11 -4.30
N PRO A 39 -17.85 6.04 -4.72
CA PRO A 39 -16.68 5.71 -5.53
C PRO A 39 -15.63 4.92 -4.72
N CYS A 40 -15.84 4.77 -3.41
CA CYS A 40 -15.03 3.93 -2.53
C CYS A 40 -15.62 2.52 -2.30
N LEU A 41 -16.79 2.20 -2.87
CA LEU A 41 -17.39 0.87 -2.74
C LEU A 41 -16.71 -0.13 -3.69
N VAL A 42 -15.57 -0.68 -3.24
CA VAL A 42 -14.81 -1.70 -3.97
C VAL A 42 -15.02 -3.07 -3.31
N GLN A 43 -15.36 -4.09 -4.09
CA GLN A 43 -15.58 -5.46 -3.60
C GLN A 43 -14.26 -6.24 -3.42
N CYS A 44 -13.37 -5.72 -2.57
CA CYS A 44 -12.10 -6.37 -2.28
C CYS A 44 -12.22 -7.34 -1.09
N THR A 45 -11.50 -8.47 -1.20
CA THR A 45 -11.56 -9.59 -0.25
C THR A 45 -10.18 -9.76 0.38
N THR A 46 -10.11 -9.90 1.70
CA THR A 46 -8.82 -10.01 2.40
C THR A 46 -8.06 -11.27 1.97
N GLY A 47 -6.83 -11.10 1.47
CA GLY A 47 -6.02 -12.17 0.87
C GLY A 47 -6.21 -12.35 -0.64
N VAL A 48 -6.90 -11.42 -1.31
CA VAL A 48 -7.10 -11.41 -2.77
C VAL A 48 -6.72 -10.02 -3.32
N PRO A 49 -5.85 -9.94 -4.34
CA PRO A 49 -5.44 -8.67 -4.95
C PRO A 49 -6.59 -7.76 -5.40
N CYS A 50 -6.68 -6.58 -4.78
CA CYS A 50 -7.76 -5.61 -4.92
C CYS A 50 -7.64 -4.76 -6.19
N GLN A 51 -8.48 -5.02 -7.19
CA GLN A 51 -8.50 -4.24 -8.44
C GLN A 51 -9.63 -3.19 -8.42
N TYR A 52 -9.29 -1.92 -8.64
CA TYR A 52 -10.23 -0.80 -8.52
C TYR A 52 -11.08 -0.56 -9.79
N PRO A 53 -12.32 -0.04 -9.64
CA PRO A 53 -13.20 0.32 -10.75
C PRO A 53 -12.80 1.63 -11.47
N ASP A 54 -11.92 2.42 -10.85
CA ASP A 54 -11.36 3.66 -11.39
C ASP A 54 -9.84 3.62 -11.43
N GLU A 55 -9.26 4.25 -12.44
CA GLU A 55 -7.84 4.56 -12.52
C GLU A 55 -7.60 6.06 -12.34
N PHE A 56 -6.52 6.39 -11.65
CA PHE A 56 -6.04 7.73 -11.34
C PHE A 56 -4.65 7.95 -11.96
N ASP A 57 -4.21 9.20 -12.03
CA ASP A 57 -2.84 9.53 -12.42
C ASP A 57 -1.85 9.26 -11.27
N PHE A 58 -2.35 9.35 -10.03
CA PHE A 58 -1.64 8.98 -8.81
C PHE A 58 -2.56 8.30 -7.80
N ARG A 59 -2.14 7.16 -7.25
CA ARG A 59 -2.81 6.50 -6.12
C ARG A 59 -1.84 6.33 -4.97
N ILE A 60 -2.25 6.75 -3.78
CA ILE A 60 -1.51 6.58 -2.54
C ILE A 60 -2.22 5.51 -1.71
N ILE A 61 -1.55 4.39 -1.45
CA ILE A 61 -2.06 3.31 -0.63
C ILE A 61 -1.39 3.42 0.74
N VAL A 62 -2.18 3.72 1.77
CA VAL A 62 -1.68 3.89 3.15
C VAL A 62 -2.06 2.66 3.97
N LEU A 63 -1.05 1.93 4.45
CA LEU A 63 -1.20 0.73 5.25
C LEU A 63 -1.08 1.10 6.73
N THR A 64 -2.10 0.74 7.52
CA THR A 64 -2.14 1.03 8.96
C THR A 64 -2.81 -0.10 9.73
N PHE A 65 -2.69 -0.06 11.05
CA PHE A 65 -3.31 -1.02 11.97
C PHE A 65 -3.91 -0.32 13.19
N ASN A 66 -3.08 0.05 14.17
CA ASN A 66 -3.51 0.60 15.46
C ASN A 66 -2.59 1.72 15.99
N ARG A 67 -1.98 2.49 15.08
CA ARG A 67 -1.09 3.62 15.41
C ARG A 67 -1.73 4.95 14.97
N PRO A 68 -2.83 5.41 15.59
CA PRO A 68 -3.62 6.55 15.09
C PRO A 68 -2.81 7.84 14.95
N GLU A 69 -1.90 8.13 15.89
CA GLU A 69 -1.04 9.32 15.83
C GLU A 69 0.14 9.17 14.86
N SER A 70 0.54 7.95 14.51
CA SER A 70 1.49 7.71 13.42
C SER A 70 0.81 8.03 12.07
N LEU A 71 -0.36 7.42 11.86
CA LEU A 71 -1.20 7.67 10.70
C LEU A 71 -1.52 9.17 10.53
N ARG A 72 -1.84 9.87 11.62
CA ARG A 72 -2.12 11.31 11.59
C ARG A 72 -0.93 12.14 11.05
N LYS A 73 0.31 11.77 11.39
CA LYS A 73 1.53 12.42 10.85
C LYS A 73 1.70 12.12 9.36
N CYS A 74 1.64 10.84 8.97
CA CYS A 74 1.75 10.41 7.56
C CYS A 74 0.72 11.12 6.67
N LEU A 75 -0.55 11.13 7.09
CA LEU A 75 -1.64 11.83 6.39
C LEU A 75 -1.43 13.35 6.35
N THR A 76 -0.82 13.95 7.38
CA THR A 76 -0.42 15.37 7.38
C THR A 76 0.69 15.67 6.36
N HIS A 77 1.53 14.70 6.02
CA HIS A 77 2.52 14.83 4.94
C HIS A 77 1.88 14.63 3.57
N ILE A 78 0.99 13.65 3.42
CA ILE A 78 0.18 13.45 2.20
C ILE A 78 -0.65 14.71 1.89
N ALA A 79 -1.22 15.38 2.89
CA ALA A 79 -1.97 16.65 2.77
C ALA A 79 -1.19 17.79 2.08
N LYS A 80 0.16 17.77 2.13
CA LYS A 80 1.05 18.81 1.59
C LYS A 80 1.48 18.55 0.15
N LEU A 81 1.08 17.42 -0.46
CA LEU A 81 1.53 17.05 -1.80
C LEU A 81 1.10 18.05 -2.88
N TYR A 82 2.03 18.33 -3.79
CA TYR A 82 1.73 18.98 -5.06
C TYR A 82 1.24 17.93 -6.07
N THR A 83 -0.07 17.88 -6.26
CA THR A 83 -0.77 16.97 -7.20
C THR A 83 -0.59 17.30 -8.68
N LEU A 84 0.06 18.43 -8.99
CA LEU A 84 0.32 18.94 -10.35
C LEU A 84 -0.95 19.17 -11.22
N GLY A 85 -2.13 19.12 -10.61
CA GLY A 85 -3.43 19.21 -11.31
C GLY A 85 -3.95 17.89 -11.86
N ASP A 86 -3.25 16.78 -11.62
CA ASP A 86 -3.65 15.43 -12.05
C ASP A 86 -4.67 14.81 -11.08
N ARG A 87 -5.34 13.71 -11.46
CA ARG A 87 -6.32 13.01 -10.61
C ARG A 87 -5.60 12.15 -9.57
N VAL A 88 -5.90 12.39 -8.29
CA VAL A 88 -5.29 11.66 -7.16
C VAL A 88 -6.34 10.90 -6.33
N SER A 89 -5.99 9.68 -5.88
CA SER A 89 -6.71 8.91 -4.86
C SER A 89 -5.81 8.62 -3.66
N VAL A 90 -6.38 8.64 -2.45
CA VAL A 90 -5.76 8.10 -1.22
C VAL A 90 -6.62 6.95 -0.69
N ASP A 91 -6.06 5.76 -0.68
CA ASP A 91 -6.71 4.53 -0.24
C ASP A 91 -6.09 4.08 1.10
N ILE A 92 -6.78 4.38 2.21
CA ILE A 92 -6.34 4.06 3.57
C ILE A 92 -6.86 2.67 3.95
N TRP A 93 -5.95 1.71 4.16
CA TRP A 93 -6.24 0.33 4.49
C TRP A 93 -5.92 0.02 5.94
N ILE A 94 -6.96 -0.18 6.75
CA ILE A 94 -6.87 -0.50 8.18
C ILE A 94 -6.99 -2.02 8.36
N ASP A 95 -5.94 -2.66 8.86
CA ASP A 95 -5.97 -4.09 9.22
C ASP A 95 -6.77 -4.34 10.53
N ARG A 96 -7.19 -5.57 10.75
CA ARG A 96 -7.78 -6.05 12.00
C ARG A 96 -6.76 -6.81 12.84
N SER A 97 -7.00 -6.92 14.15
CA SER A 97 -6.28 -7.86 15.01
C SER A 97 -6.60 -9.31 14.60
N LYS A 98 -5.81 -10.28 15.09
CA LYS A 98 -6.09 -11.71 14.89
C LYS A 98 -7.45 -12.14 15.44
N ASP A 99 -7.94 -11.44 16.46
CA ASP A 99 -9.25 -11.66 17.08
C ASP A 99 -10.40 -10.95 16.35
N GLY A 100 -10.09 -10.15 15.30
CA GLY A 100 -11.06 -9.45 14.47
C GLY A 100 -11.32 -7.99 14.85
N GLU A 101 -10.67 -7.48 15.90
CA GLU A 101 -10.85 -6.11 16.37
C GLU A 101 -10.23 -5.07 15.42
N VAL A 102 -10.79 -3.86 15.40
CA VAL A 102 -10.27 -2.71 14.64
C VAL A 102 -10.06 -1.53 15.60
N ASP A 103 -9.00 -0.75 15.40
CA ASP A 103 -8.75 0.42 16.24
C ASP A 103 -9.64 1.61 15.84
N ASP A 104 -10.67 1.90 16.64
CA ASP A 104 -11.63 2.97 16.38
C ASP A 104 -10.99 4.36 16.27
N SER A 105 -9.85 4.59 16.94
CA SER A 105 -9.12 5.86 16.83
C SER A 105 -8.46 6.00 15.46
N THR A 106 -7.87 4.92 14.92
CA THR A 106 -7.29 4.86 13.58
C THR A 106 -8.37 5.01 12.50
N VAL A 107 -9.55 4.41 12.70
CA VAL A 107 -10.73 4.65 11.85
C VAL A 107 -11.16 6.11 11.91
N THR A 108 -11.19 6.73 13.09
CA THR A 108 -11.56 8.14 13.28
C THR A 108 -10.60 9.07 12.54
N VAL A 109 -9.29 8.92 12.74
CA VAL A 109 -8.23 9.67 12.02
C VAL A 109 -8.42 9.57 10.49
N SER A 110 -8.68 8.36 9.99
CA SER A 110 -8.89 8.10 8.56
C SER A 110 -10.13 8.83 8.02
N ARG A 111 -11.23 8.82 8.78
CA ARG A 111 -12.50 9.49 8.40
C ARG A 111 -12.44 11.01 8.59
N GLU A 112 -11.63 11.54 9.51
CA GLU A 112 -11.32 12.96 9.61
C GLU A 112 -10.57 13.43 8.35
N PHE A 113 -9.51 12.73 7.95
CA PHE A 113 -8.76 13.03 6.74
C PHE A 113 -9.63 12.93 5.48
N GLN A 114 -10.47 11.89 5.35
CA GLN A 114 -11.43 11.75 4.25
C GLN A 114 -12.36 12.96 4.08
N LYS A 115 -12.76 13.62 5.18
CA LYS A 115 -13.64 14.81 5.14
C LYS A 115 -12.89 16.10 4.80
N ASN A 116 -11.60 16.16 5.13
CA ASN A 116 -10.78 17.39 5.05
C ASN A 116 -9.91 17.46 3.79
N TRP A 117 -9.69 16.33 3.10
CA TRP A 117 -8.93 16.28 1.86
C TRP A 117 -9.70 16.92 0.70
N THR A 118 -9.03 17.83 -0.02
CA THR A 118 -9.63 18.60 -1.13
C THR A 118 -8.98 18.35 -2.49
N GLN A 119 -7.88 17.58 -2.54
CA GLN A 119 -7.06 17.42 -3.75
C GLN A 119 -7.35 16.14 -4.56
N GLY A 120 -8.51 15.50 -4.36
CA GLY A 120 -8.85 14.23 -5.00
C GLY A 120 -9.81 13.36 -4.18
N GLN A 121 -9.78 12.05 -4.43
CA GLN A 121 -10.60 11.06 -3.73
C GLN A 121 -9.87 10.53 -2.48
N VAL A 122 -10.62 10.22 -1.42
CA VAL A 122 -10.12 9.45 -0.28
C VAL A 122 -11.09 8.33 0.05
N CYS A 123 -10.56 7.12 0.14
CA CYS A 123 -11.29 5.93 0.54
C CYS A 123 -10.68 5.31 1.80
N VAL A 124 -11.54 4.84 2.70
CA VAL A 124 -11.13 4.20 3.95
C VAL A 124 -11.70 2.79 3.96
N HIS A 125 -10.79 1.83 3.80
CA HIS A 125 -11.03 0.41 3.69
C HIS A 125 -10.66 -0.26 5.01
N ILE A 126 -11.53 -1.12 5.52
CA ILE A 126 -11.26 -1.94 6.71
C ILE A 126 -11.21 -3.39 6.25
N GLN A 127 -10.11 -4.08 6.54
CA GLN A 127 -9.96 -5.50 6.18
C GLN A 127 -11.11 -6.34 6.78
N GLN A 128 -11.49 -7.43 6.11
CA GLN A 128 -12.56 -8.33 6.58
C GLN A 128 -12.11 -9.22 7.74
N ARG A 129 -10.80 -9.48 7.83
CA ARG A 129 -10.08 -10.30 8.82
C ARG A 129 -8.64 -9.80 8.89
N ASN A 130 -7.82 -10.28 9.83
CA ASN A 130 -6.39 -9.96 9.84
C ASN A 130 -5.74 -10.35 8.50
N ALA A 131 -5.23 -9.36 7.78
CA ALA A 131 -4.52 -9.50 6.50
C ALA A 131 -3.02 -9.78 6.72
N TYR A 132 -2.50 -9.43 7.91
CA TYR A 132 -1.08 -9.36 8.23
C TYR A 132 -0.36 -8.32 7.36
N LEU A 133 0.88 -7.97 7.72
CA LEU A 133 1.66 -7.00 6.95
C LEU A 133 1.82 -7.44 5.48
N ILE A 134 2.01 -8.74 5.23
CA ILE A 134 2.14 -9.28 3.88
C ILE A 134 0.87 -9.15 3.04
N GLY A 135 -0.33 -9.34 3.60
CA GLY A 135 -1.59 -9.11 2.87
C GLY A 135 -1.87 -7.63 2.65
N GLN A 136 -1.59 -6.79 3.65
CA GLN A 136 -1.65 -5.33 3.52
C GLN A 136 -0.74 -4.83 2.39
N TRP A 137 0.50 -5.31 2.29
CA TRP A 137 1.42 -4.92 1.23
C TRP A 137 1.02 -5.44 -0.16
N ILE A 138 0.63 -6.71 -0.28
CA ILE A 138 0.48 -7.36 -1.59
C ILE A 138 -0.92 -7.17 -2.17
N ASP A 139 -1.96 -7.17 -1.35
CA ASP A 139 -3.34 -7.34 -1.83
C ASP A 139 -4.16 -6.05 -1.89
N THR A 140 -3.67 -4.93 -1.33
CA THR A 140 -4.44 -3.66 -1.25
C THR A 140 -4.53 -2.89 -2.56
N TRP A 141 -3.69 -3.22 -3.55
CA TRP A 141 -3.76 -2.69 -4.91
C TRP A 141 -3.27 -3.68 -5.97
N ARG A 142 -4.14 -3.96 -6.94
CA ARG A 142 -3.83 -4.62 -8.21
C ARG A 142 -4.13 -3.63 -9.35
N PRO A 143 -3.12 -3.18 -10.10
CA PRO A 143 -3.33 -2.32 -11.25
C PRO A 143 -4.08 -3.07 -12.34
N ARG A 144 -4.67 -2.31 -13.27
CA ARG A 144 -5.17 -2.87 -14.52
C ARG A 144 -4.02 -3.32 -15.42
N GLU A 145 -4.36 -4.18 -16.37
CA GLU A 145 -3.43 -4.55 -17.44
C GLU A 145 -3.12 -3.32 -18.27
N ASN A 146 -1.82 -3.08 -18.52
CA ASN A 146 -1.34 -1.89 -19.20
C ASN A 146 -1.67 -0.56 -18.49
N SER A 147 -1.94 -0.58 -17.18
CA SER A 147 -2.25 0.65 -16.43
C SER A 147 -1.11 1.69 -16.51
N HIS A 148 -1.51 2.96 -16.53
CA HIS A 148 -0.62 4.12 -16.45
C HIS A 148 -0.61 4.74 -15.03
N GLU A 149 -1.45 4.24 -14.12
CA GLU A 149 -1.56 4.71 -12.74
C GLU A 149 -0.22 4.56 -12.01
N ILE A 150 0.29 5.66 -11.45
CA ILE A 150 1.43 5.62 -10.55
C ILE A 150 0.89 5.33 -9.15
N ALA A 151 1.19 4.16 -8.60
CA ALA A 151 0.89 3.83 -7.21
C ALA A 151 2.07 4.16 -6.29
N LEU A 152 1.78 4.54 -5.04
CA LEU A 152 2.74 4.68 -3.95
C LEU A 152 2.19 3.98 -2.72
N ILE A 153 2.90 2.98 -2.22
CA ILE A 153 2.58 2.23 -1.01
C ILE A 153 3.38 2.81 0.16
N LEU A 154 2.68 3.17 1.24
CA LEU A 154 3.24 3.74 2.47
C LEU A 154 2.73 2.96 3.68
N GLU A 155 3.59 2.72 4.66
CA GLU A 155 3.15 2.40 6.02
C GLU A 155 2.90 3.69 6.80
N ASP A 156 2.11 3.61 7.86
CA ASP A 156 1.70 4.78 8.65
C ASP A 156 2.87 5.52 9.36
N ASP A 157 4.06 4.92 9.46
CA ASP A 157 5.28 5.54 10.02
C ASP A 157 6.18 6.30 9.02
N ILE A 158 5.72 6.51 7.78
CA ILE A 158 6.45 7.27 6.75
C ILE A 158 5.95 8.73 6.67
N ASP A 159 6.88 9.69 6.73
CA ASP A 159 6.66 11.07 6.26
C ASP A 159 7.22 11.23 4.85
N ILE A 160 6.51 11.95 3.98
CA ILE A 160 6.89 12.14 2.58
C ILE A 160 7.07 13.62 2.21
N SER A 161 7.92 13.85 1.20
CA SER A 161 8.13 15.15 0.57
C SER A 161 6.85 15.66 -0.13
N PRO A 162 6.53 16.97 -0.08
CA PRO A 162 5.45 17.55 -0.89
C PRO A 162 5.70 17.41 -2.40
N LEU A 163 6.93 17.16 -2.82
CA LEU A 163 7.36 16.96 -4.22
C LEU A 163 7.45 15.48 -4.62
N THR A 164 7.06 14.54 -3.74
CA THR A 164 7.07 13.09 -4.00
C THR A 164 6.39 12.72 -5.31
N TYR A 165 5.19 13.24 -5.60
CA TYR A 165 4.51 12.90 -6.85
C TYR A 165 5.26 13.45 -8.08
N LYS A 166 5.85 14.65 -8.00
CA LYS A 166 6.66 15.20 -9.08
C LYS A 166 7.89 14.34 -9.37
N TRP A 167 8.56 13.84 -8.33
CA TRP A 167 9.67 12.91 -8.48
C TRP A 167 9.22 11.58 -9.11
N LEU A 168 8.15 10.95 -8.60
CA LEU A 168 7.62 9.70 -9.15
C LEU A 168 7.15 9.83 -10.61
N LYS A 169 6.47 10.93 -10.96
CA LYS A 169 6.04 11.21 -12.34
C LYS A 169 7.23 11.35 -13.29
N LEU A 170 8.34 11.95 -12.83
CA LEU A 170 9.59 12.03 -13.58
C LEU A 170 10.30 10.67 -13.69
N MET A 171 10.42 9.91 -12.60
CA MET A 171 11.02 8.56 -12.66
C MET A 171 10.25 7.67 -13.62
N ASN A 172 8.91 7.70 -13.56
CA ASN A 172 8.06 6.90 -14.43
C ASN A 172 8.17 7.33 -15.90
N SER A 173 8.27 8.63 -16.20
CA SER A 173 8.45 9.11 -17.58
C SER A 173 9.79 8.66 -18.19
N LYS A 174 10.86 8.63 -17.39
CA LYS A 174 12.20 8.19 -17.84
C LYS A 174 12.36 6.67 -17.88
N PHE A 175 11.79 5.95 -16.92
CA PHE A 175 12.16 4.55 -16.66
C PHE A 175 11.06 3.50 -16.88
N ARG A 176 9.80 3.87 -17.20
CA ARG A 176 8.72 2.86 -17.38
C ARG A 176 9.03 1.82 -18.47
N ASN A 177 9.72 2.23 -19.53
CA ASN A 177 10.08 1.39 -20.68
C ASN A 177 11.42 0.65 -20.48
N VAL A 178 12.11 0.86 -19.37
CA VAL A 178 13.33 0.10 -19.04
C VAL A 178 12.90 -1.27 -18.52
N SER A 179 13.33 -2.32 -19.24
CA SER A 179 12.83 -3.68 -19.09
C SER A 179 13.21 -4.35 -17.77
N ASP A 180 14.33 -3.95 -17.16
CA ASP A 180 14.80 -4.48 -15.89
C ASP A 180 14.52 -3.56 -14.68
N VAL A 181 13.67 -2.55 -14.85
CA VAL A 181 13.12 -1.78 -13.73
C VAL A 181 11.83 -2.44 -13.26
N GLY A 182 11.75 -2.78 -11.98
CA GLY A 182 10.54 -3.31 -11.32
C GLY A 182 9.68 -2.26 -10.62
N GLY A 183 10.28 -1.10 -10.29
CA GLY A 183 9.60 0.02 -9.63
C GLY A 183 10.59 1.07 -9.13
N TYR A 184 10.07 2.01 -8.35
CA TYR A 184 10.79 3.14 -7.78
C TYR A 184 10.61 3.11 -6.25
N THR A 185 11.54 3.69 -5.49
CA THR A 185 11.38 3.86 -4.04
C THR A 185 11.73 5.27 -3.62
N LEU A 186 10.99 5.82 -2.66
CA LEU A 186 11.35 7.09 -2.02
C LEU A 186 12.56 6.90 -1.11
N GLN A 187 12.66 5.73 -0.46
CA GLN A 187 13.72 5.38 0.49
C GLN A 187 15.12 5.86 0.09
N MET A 188 15.60 6.89 0.79
CA MET A 188 16.97 7.39 0.68
C MET A 188 17.86 7.05 1.88
N GLU A 189 17.26 6.76 3.04
CA GLU A 189 18.00 6.43 4.26
C GLU A 189 17.97 4.92 4.58
N ASN A 190 18.97 4.46 5.35
CA ASN A 190 19.16 3.05 5.73
C ASN A 190 19.21 2.06 4.55
N VAL A 191 19.56 2.54 3.35
CA VAL A 191 19.83 1.69 2.20
C VAL A 191 21.18 1.00 2.41
N ASN A 192 21.15 -0.34 2.45
CA ASN A 192 22.31 -1.17 2.72
C ASN A 192 22.49 -2.23 1.64
N TYR A 193 23.74 -2.52 1.31
CA TYR A 193 24.13 -3.78 0.71
C TYR A 193 24.01 -4.89 1.76
N VAL A 194 23.48 -6.04 1.35
CA VAL A 194 23.03 -7.14 2.22
C VAL A 194 23.83 -8.42 2.03
N LYS A 195 24.92 -8.36 1.26
CA LYS A 195 25.88 -9.45 1.01
C LYS A 195 27.32 -8.90 1.01
N PRO A 196 28.32 -9.63 1.55
CA PRO A 196 28.20 -10.76 2.47
C PRO A 196 27.80 -10.33 3.90
N ASN A 197 27.85 -9.03 4.20
CA ASN A 197 27.45 -8.43 5.47
C ASN A 197 26.63 -7.16 5.21
N LEU A 198 25.87 -6.70 6.21
CA LEU A 198 25.15 -5.44 6.13
C LEU A 198 26.15 -4.27 6.11
N ARG A 199 26.13 -3.47 5.04
CA ARG A 199 26.97 -2.27 4.88
C ARG A 199 26.18 -1.17 4.18
N ALA A 200 26.31 0.07 4.63
CA ALA A 200 25.65 1.21 3.99
C ALA A 200 26.05 1.35 2.51
N VAL A 201 25.11 1.77 1.67
CA VAL A 201 25.41 2.17 0.29
C VAL A 201 26.27 3.43 0.30
N SER A 202 27.44 3.38 -0.34
CA SER A 202 28.46 4.43 -0.23
C SER A 202 29.29 4.69 -1.50
N ASN A 203 29.12 3.87 -2.54
CA ASN A 203 29.89 3.92 -3.79
C ASN A 203 29.11 4.48 -4.99
N ILE A 204 27.94 5.11 -4.75
CA ILE A 204 27.19 5.79 -5.81
C ILE A 204 27.94 7.08 -6.19
N PRO A 205 28.26 7.32 -7.48
CA PRO A 205 28.91 8.55 -7.89
C PRO A 205 28.08 9.79 -7.54
N LYS A 206 28.75 10.86 -7.11
CA LYS A 206 28.09 12.17 -6.85
C LYS A 206 27.63 12.88 -8.13
N THR A 207 27.95 12.34 -9.30
CA THR A 207 27.42 12.76 -10.60
C THR A 207 26.03 12.20 -10.88
N ASP A 208 25.61 11.17 -10.14
CA ASP A 208 24.44 10.36 -10.48
C ASP A 208 23.32 10.70 -9.50
N ASN A 209 22.23 11.29 -9.99
CA ASN A 209 21.07 11.66 -9.17
C ASN A 209 20.19 10.44 -8.79
N VAL A 210 20.36 9.31 -9.48
CA VAL A 210 19.63 8.04 -9.29
C VAL A 210 20.52 6.84 -9.58
N PHE A 211 20.13 5.66 -9.07
CA PHE A 211 20.77 4.39 -9.38
C PHE A 211 19.76 3.23 -9.33
N LEU A 212 20.11 2.10 -9.95
CA LEU A 212 19.36 0.84 -9.83
C LEU A 212 20.01 -0.07 -8.79
N TYR A 213 19.22 -0.57 -7.85
CA TYR A 213 19.67 -1.53 -6.85
C TYR A 213 18.74 -2.75 -6.79
N ARG A 214 19.33 -3.93 -6.60
CA ARG A 214 18.64 -5.23 -6.64
C ARG A 214 17.62 -5.39 -5.51
N LEU A 215 17.87 -4.81 -4.34
CA LEU A 215 16.95 -4.85 -3.21
C LEU A 215 15.74 -3.92 -3.45
N ILE A 216 14.59 -4.29 -2.88
CA ILE A 216 13.42 -3.42 -2.85
C ILE A 216 13.52 -2.42 -1.68
N GLY A 217 13.24 -1.14 -1.95
CA GLY A 217 13.09 -0.14 -0.91
C GLY A 217 11.65 -0.15 -0.40
N THR A 218 11.46 -0.38 0.89
CA THR A 218 10.12 -0.55 1.49
C THR A 218 9.55 0.76 2.05
N TRP A 219 10.34 1.82 2.12
CA TRP A 219 9.87 3.12 2.58
C TRP A 219 9.43 3.96 1.38
N GLY A 220 8.11 4.02 1.17
CA GLY A 220 7.52 4.65 -0.01
C GLY A 220 7.83 3.89 -1.30
N TYR A 221 7.26 2.69 -1.47
CA TYR A 221 7.49 1.89 -2.67
C TYR A 221 6.48 2.22 -3.77
N SER A 222 6.96 2.42 -5.00
CA SER A 222 6.14 2.73 -6.18
C SER A 222 6.36 1.65 -7.26
N PRO A 223 5.58 0.55 -7.24
CA PRO A 223 5.72 -0.53 -8.21
C PRO A 223 5.41 -0.10 -9.66
N LYS A 224 6.10 -0.71 -10.65
CA LYS A 224 5.62 -0.68 -12.04
C LYS A 224 4.40 -1.61 -12.19
N PRO A 225 3.29 -1.17 -12.82
CA PRO A 225 2.04 -1.93 -12.85
C PRO A 225 2.13 -3.40 -13.30
N ASN A 226 2.76 -3.67 -14.45
CA ASN A 226 2.85 -5.04 -14.98
C ASN A 226 3.75 -5.94 -14.13
N GLU A 227 4.84 -5.40 -13.59
CA GLU A 227 5.79 -6.14 -12.74
C GLU A 227 5.15 -6.52 -11.39
N TRP A 228 4.30 -5.64 -10.86
CA TRP A 228 3.51 -5.91 -9.66
C TRP A 228 2.45 -6.98 -9.85
N ARG A 229 1.74 -6.98 -10.99
CA ARG A 229 0.81 -8.07 -11.33
C ARG A 229 1.55 -9.40 -11.41
N GLY A 230 2.69 -9.44 -12.10
CA GLY A 230 3.53 -10.65 -12.19
C GLY A 230 4.03 -11.13 -10.82
N PHE A 231 4.39 -10.21 -9.93
CA PHE A 231 4.74 -10.53 -8.55
C PHE A 231 3.55 -11.10 -7.75
N GLN A 232 2.39 -10.44 -7.79
CA GLN A 232 1.16 -10.91 -7.13
C GLN A 232 0.77 -12.31 -7.62
N ASP A 233 0.76 -12.52 -8.93
CA ASP A 233 0.32 -13.78 -9.55
C ASP A 233 1.28 -14.92 -9.19
N TRP A 234 2.61 -14.66 -9.22
CA TRP A 234 3.60 -15.62 -8.73
C TRP A 234 3.50 -15.89 -7.23
N PHE A 235 3.30 -14.85 -6.42
CA PHE A 235 3.23 -14.96 -4.97
C PHE A 235 2.04 -15.82 -4.53
N HIS A 236 0.86 -15.55 -5.06
CA HIS A 236 -0.36 -16.29 -4.74
C HIS A 236 -0.36 -17.71 -5.30
N GLU A 237 0.38 -17.99 -6.37
CA GLU A 237 0.60 -19.36 -6.82
C GLU A 237 1.57 -20.11 -5.90
N VAL A 238 2.77 -19.56 -5.68
CA VAL A 238 3.83 -20.26 -4.94
C VAL A 238 3.52 -20.40 -3.44
N ARG A 239 2.81 -19.46 -2.82
CA ARG A 239 2.44 -19.54 -1.40
C ARG A 239 1.41 -20.64 -1.08
N LYS A 240 0.85 -21.30 -2.10
CA LYS A 240 0.07 -22.55 -1.93
C LYS A 240 0.96 -23.72 -1.47
N ASP A 241 2.25 -23.70 -1.84
CA ASP A 241 3.26 -24.62 -1.31
C ASP A 241 3.83 -24.07 -0.01
N ASN A 242 3.49 -24.72 1.11
CA ASN A 242 3.97 -24.34 2.44
C ASN A 242 5.44 -24.75 2.71
N THR A 243 6.04 -25.56 1.82
CA THR A 243 7.44 -25.96 1.89
C THR A 243 8.37 -24.97 1.19
N PHE A 244 7.85 -24.20 0.22
CA PHE A 244 8.64 -23.20 -0.48
C PHE A 244 9.06 -22.05 0.45
N LYS A 245 10.35 -21.71 0.42
CA LYS A 245 10.94 -20.59 1.16
C LYS A 245 11.72 -19.66 0.22
N PRO A 246 11.44 -18.35 0.20
CA PRO A 246 12.09 -17.38 -0.70
C PRO A 246 13.55 -17.03 -0.32
N TYR A 247 14.33 -17.99 0.19
CA TYR A 247 15.74 -17.77 0.55
C TYR A 247 16.63 -17.51 -0.66
N MET A 248 17.66 -16.68 -0.49
CA MET A 248 18.67 -16.38 -1.52
C MET A 248 20.09 -16.55 -0.97
N PRO A 249 21.05 -17.11 -1.72
CA PRO A 249 22.40 -17.37 -1.22
C PRO A 249 23.13 -16.14 -0.64
N ASP A 250 23.61 -16.30 0.59
CA ASP A 250 24.44 -15.36 1.36
C ASP A 250 23.80 -13.99 1.69
N LEU A 251 22.48 -13.83 1.57
CA LEU A 251 21.81 -12.60 1.99
C LEU A 251 21.58 -12.57 3.49
N VAL A 252 21.96 -11.45 4.13
CA VAL A 252 21.67 -11.18 5.56
C VAL A 252 20.16 -11.25 5.86
N ILE A 253 19.33 -10.89 4.88
CA ILE A 253 17.86 -10.90 4.95
C ILE A 253 17.31 -12.30 5.31
N ASN A 254 17.96 -13.39 4.89
CA ASN A 254 17.58 -14.75 5.28
C ASN A 254 17.54 -14.92 6.80
N LYS A 255 18.50 -14.33 7.53
CA LYS A 255 18.60 -14.45 9.00
C LYS A 255 17.42 -13.79 9.70
N TRP A 256 16.95 -12.66 9.16
CA TRP A 256 15.75 -11.99 9.65
C TRP A 256 14.50 -12.83 9.37
N PHE A 257 14.34 -13.35 8.15
CA PHE A 257 13.21 -14.20 7.78
C PHE A 257 13.14 -15.47 8.64
N THR A 258 14.26 -16.18 8.84
CA THR A 258 14.31 -17.34 9.75
C THR A 258 13.92 -17.00 11.19
N GLY A 259 14.19 -15.77 11.64
CA GLY A 259 13.76 -15.28 12.95
C GLY A 259 12.25 -15.08 13.04
N PHE A 260 11.61 -14.55 12.00
CA PHE A 260 10.14 -14.49 11.94
C PHE A 260 9.50 -15.88 11.84
N GLU A 261 10.11 -16.79 11.08
CA GLU A 261 9.63 -18.18 10.96
C GLU A 261 9.68 -18.95 12.28
N SER A 262 10.75 -18.81 13.08
CA SER A 262 10.85 -19.51 14.38
C SER A 262 9.80 -19.05 15.39
N HIS A 263 9.16 -17.89 15.17
CA HIS A 263 8.07 -17.35 15.99
C HIS A 263 6.69 -17.50 15.33
N GLY A 264 6.58 -18.14 14.17
CA GLY A 264 5.31 -18.28 13.44
C GLY A 264 4.77 -16.95 12.88
N THR A 265 5.65 -15.99 12.60
CA THR A 265 5.32 -14.63 12.15
C THR A 265 5.97 -14.26 10.81
N SER A 266 6.25 -15.23 9.94
CA SER A 266 6.82 -14.99 8.58
C SER A 266 6.04 -13.98 7.74
N ASP A 267 4.75 -13.84 8.01
CA ASP A 267 3.81 -12.93 7.35
C ASP A 267 4.02 -11.44 7.75
N SER A 268 4.96 -11.19 8.66
CA SER A 268 5.49 -9.88 9.03
C SER A 268 6.63 -9.41 8.11
N MET A 269 6.99 -10.13 7.05
CA MET A 269 8.14 -9.79 6.19
C MET A 269 7.83 -9.95 4.70
N CYS A 270 7.01 -9.05 4.15
CA CYS A 270 6.71 -8.99 2.71
C CYS A 270 7.96 -8.82 1.84
N SER A 271 8.93 -8.02 2.31
CA SER A 271 10.16 -7.68 1.60
C SER A 271 10.98 -8.88 1.14
N MET A 272 10.90 -10.00 1.85
CA MET A 272 11.60 -11.23 1.47
C MET A 272 11.06 -11.83 0.16
N TRP A 273 9.73 -11.86 0.02
CA TRP A 273 9.05 -12.41 -1.16
C TRP A 273 9.24 -11.54 -2.40
N SER A 274 9.09 -10.22 -2.25
CA SER A 274 9.32 -9.28 -3.35
C SER A 274 10.79 -9.22 -3.77
N THR A 275 11.74 -9.25 -2.83
CA THR A 275 13.17 -9.32 -3.16
C THR A 275 13.53 -10.61 -3.89
N TYR A 276 12.98 -11.76 -3.48
CA TYR A 276 13.17 -13.02 -4.21
C TYR A 276 12.62 -12.92 -5.63
N TYR A 277 11.39 -12.42 -5.80
CA TYR A 277 10.79 -12.22 -7.13
C TYR A 277 11.65 -11.30 -8.00
N PHE A 278 12.11 -10.18 -7.46
CA PHE A 278 12.94 -9.22 -8.20
C PHE A 278 14.25 -9.87 -8.66
N ASN A 279 14.89 -10.66 -7.78
CA ASN A 279 16.10 -11.40 -8.14
C ASN A 279 15.87 -12.42 -9.26
N LYS A 280 14.88 -13.33 -9.12
CA LYS A 280 14.61 -14.36 -10.15
C LYS A 280 14.11 -13.78 -11.48
N SER A 281 13.45 -12.62 -11.45
CA SER A 281 12.98 -11.89 -12.64
C SER A 281 14.02 -10.88 -13.18
N ASN A 282 15.22 -10.82 -12.59
CA ASN A 282 16.30 -9.88 -12.92
C ASN A 282 15.89 -8.39 -12.86
N LEU A 283 14.89 -8.04 -12.06
CA LEU A 283 14.43 -6.68 -11.84
C LEU A 283 15.34 -5.92 -10.83
N PHE A 284 15.29 -4.60 -10.91
CA PHE A 284 15.92 -3.65 -10.00
C PHE A 284 14.91 -2.57 -9.58
N THR A 285 15.16 -1.93 -8.43
CA THR A 285 14.42 -0.74 -7.98
C THR A 285 15.22 0.51 -8.29
N VAL A 286 14.58 1.58 -8.78
CA VAL A 286 15.19 2.92 -8.89
C VAL A 286 15.23 3.56 -7.51
N TYR A 287 16.43 3.90 -7.06
CA TYR A 287 16.69 4.68 -5.86
C TYR A 287 17.13 6.11 -6.22
N SER A 288 16.77 7.04 -5.35
CA SER A 288 17.27 8.42 -5.37
C SER A 288 18.65 8.52 -4.71
N ASN A 289 19.54 9.32 -5.29
CA ASN A 289 20.80 9.78 -4.69
C ASN A 289 20.84 11.31 -4.56
N LEU A 290 19.68 12.00 -4.50
CA LEU A 290 19.62 13.46 -4.54
C LEU A 290 20.48 14.16 -3.45
N LYS A 291 20.58 13.57 -2.25
CA LYS A 291 21.47 14.05 -1.18
C LYS A 291 22.96 13.93 -1.55
N GLY A 292 23.38 12.81 -2.12
CA GLY A 292 24.76 12.59 -2.58
C GLY A 292 25.14 13.44 -3.80
N TYR A 293 24.17 13.64 -4.71
CA TYR A 293 24.31 14.41 -5.95
C TYR A 293 24.37 15.92 -5.72
N THR A 294 23.47 16.47 -4.91
CA THR A 294 23.43 17.92 -4.62
C THR A 294 24.35 18.35 -3.48
N GLY A 295 24.73 17.42 -2.60
CA GLY A 295 25.45 17.71 -1.36
C GLY A 295 24.61 18.41 -0.29
N GLN A 296 23.28 18.46 -0.43
CA GLN A 296 22.38 19.15 0.50
C GLN A 296 21.59 18.15 1.35
N ASP A 297 21.37 18.47 2.63
CA ASP A 297 20.67 17.60 3.58
C ASP A 297 19.14 17.57 3.37
N ASN A 298 18.55 18.67 2.88
CA ASN A 298 17.10 18.85 2.67
C ASN A 298 16.60 18.26 1.34
N MET A 299 17.02 17.03 1.04
CA MET A 299 16.84 16.35 -0.24
C MET A 299 16.12 15.01 -0.14
N LEU A 300 15.66 14.63 1.06
CA LEU A 300 14.99 13.36 1.28
C LEU A 300 13.59 13.35 0.63
N LEU A 301 13.22 12.22 0.02
CA LEU A 301 11.87 12.01 -0.52
C LEU A 301 10.92 11.46 0.56
N ASP A 302 11.48 10.72 1.51
CA ASP A 302 10.81 10.12 2.65
C ASP A 302 11.65 10.22 3.93
N ILE A 303 10.99 10.00 5.08
CA ILE A 303 11.60 9.69 6.37
C ILE A 303 10.75 8.59 7.01
N ASN A 304 11.34 7.44 7.32
CA ASN A 304 10.71 6.47 8.23
C ASN A 304 11.00 6.91 9.67
N ARG A 305 9.96 7.13 10.47
CA ARG A 305 10.10 7.61 11.87
C ARG A 305 10.65 6.56 12.84
N MET A 306 10.76 5.31 12.42
CA MET A 306 11.19 4.16 13.24
C MET A 306 10.41 4.06 14.55
N GLU A 307 9.10 4.32 14.48
CA GLU A 307 8.24 4.34 15.65
C GLU A 307 8.01 2.91 16.18
N PRO A 308 7.75 2.76 17.50
CA PRO A 308 7.57 1.44 18.10
C PRO A 308 6.46 0.64 17.41
N GLY A 309 6.71 -0.67 17.23
CA GLY A 309 5.84 -1.54 16.45
C GLY A 309 6.54 -2.85 16.09
N LEU A 310 6.28 -3.34 14.87
CA LEU A 310 6.76 -4.65 14.42
C LEU A 310 8.30 -4.76 14.32
N HIS A 311 8.97 -3.68 13.94
CA HIS A 311 10.41 -3.67 13.64
C HIS A 311 11.26 -2.95 14.70
N TYR A 312 10.64 -2.11 15.53
CA TYR A 312 11.33 -1.28 16.52
C TYR A 312 10.66 -1.45 17.90
N ASN A 313 11.49 -1.78 18.90
CA ASN A 313 11.06 -1.90 20.30
C ASN A 313 11.46 -0.66 21.11
N GLY A 314 10.68 -0.31 22.13
CA GLY A 314 11.02 0.75 23.10
C GLY A 314 10.36 2.09 22.80
N GLN A 315 11.11 3.19 22.97
CA GLN A 315 10.69 4.53 22.54
C GLN A 315 11.08 4.76 21.07
N SER A 316 10.48 5.77 20.42
CA SER A 316 10.82 6.11 19.03
C SER A 316 12.31 6.44 18.90
N TRP A 317 12.96 5.87 17.87
CA TRP A 317 14.36 6.19 17.55
C TRP A 317 14.51 7.59 16.93
N ILE A 318 13.41 8.17 16.44
CA ILE A 318 13.32 9.55 15.99
C ILE A 318 12.21 10.23 16.79
N THR A 319 12.61 11.09 17.72
CA THR A 319 11.70 11.88 18.59
C THR A 319 11.47 13.30 18.10
N GLU A 320 12.37 13.82 17.26
CA GLU A 320 12.33 15.16 16.69
C GLU A 320 11.64 15.15 15.31
N ASP A 321 10.89 16.21 15.00
CA ASP A 321 10.36 16.44 13.65
C ASP A 321 11.53 16.75 12.69
N LYS A 322 11.84 15.79 11.81
CA LYS A 322 12.88 15.90 10.79
C LYS A 322 12.35 16.34 9.42
N SER A 323 11.10 16.78 9.31
CA SER A 323 10.48 17.19 8.04
C SER A 323 11.24 18.28 7.28
N TYR A 324 12.10 19.05 7.95
CA TYR A 324 13.03 20.00 7.33
C TYR A 324 14.08 19.34 6.40
N LEU A 325 14.32 18.04 6.54
CA LEU A 325 15.19 17.24 5.65
C LEU A 325 14.47 16.83 4.35
N LEU A 326 13.15 16.97 4.27
CA LEU A 326 12.38 16.61 3.09
C LEU A 326 12.54 17.65 1.97
N LEU A 327 12.66 17.16 0.74
CA LEU A 327 12.72 17.96 -0.47
C LEU A 327 11.46 18.83 -0.59
N SER A 328 11.62 20.16 -0.51
CA SER A 328 10.51 21.12 -0.52
C SER A 328 10.57 22.13 -1.67
N VAL A 329 11.73 22.25 -2.33
CA VAL A 329 11.95 23.12 -3.50
C VAL A 329 12.48 22.28 -4.66
N TRP A 330 11.91 22.48 -5.85
CA TRP A 330 12.33 21.77 -7.05
C TRP A 330 13.29 22.61 -7.89
N ASN A 331 14.39 22.01 -8.33
CA ASN A 331 15.38 22.61 -9.23
C ASN A 331 15.52 21.73 -10.48
N SER A 332 15.71 22.32 -11.66
CA SER A 332 15.96 21.59 -12.92
C SER A 332 17.24 20.75 -12.88
N GLU A 333 18.19 21.06 -11.99
CA GLU A 333 19.35 20.20 -11.71
C GLU A 333 18.96 18.78 -11.24
N LEU A 334 17.80 18.63 -10.59
CA LEU A 334 17.26 17.33 -10.15
C LEU A 334 16.78 16.46 -11.34
N GLU A 335 16.62 17.06 -12.52
CA GLU A 335 16.15 16.41 -13.76
C GLU A 335 17.30 15.94 -14.66
N LYS A 336 18.55 16.13 -14.24
CA LYS A 336 19.74 15.62 -14.93
C LYS A 336 20.06 14.19 -14.49
N PHE A 337 19.93 13.26 -15.41
CA PHE A 337 20.16 11.84 -15.18
C PHE A 337 21.56 11.41 -15.64
N PRO A 338 22.15 10.35 -15.06
CA PRO A 338 23.41 9.79 -15.55
C PRO A 338 23.22 9.21 -16.96
N GLU A 339 24.23 9.39 -17.82
CA GLU A 339 24.24 8.90 -19.22
C GLU A 339 24.02 7.39 -19.30
N TYR A 340 24.62 6.65 -18.37
CA TYR A 340 24.36 5.23 -18.13
C TYR A 340 23.80 5.07 -16.72
N LEU A 341 22.65 4.39 -16.61
CA LEU A 341 22.01 4.11 -15.32
C LEU A 341 22.71 2.93 -14.62
N PRO A 342 23.50 3.15 -13.55
CA PRO A 342 24.29 2.09 -12.93
C PRO A 342 23.40 1.10 -12.17
N ARG A 343 23.73 -0.18 -12.28
CA ARG A 343 23.04 -1.31 -11.64
C ARG A 343 23.94 -1.91 -10.58
N TYR A 344 23.45 -2.01 -9.36
CA TYR A 344 24.16 -2.61 -8.23
C TYR A 344 23.46 -3.89 -7.78
N ASP A 345 24.24 -4.96 -7.60
CA ASP A 345 23.75 -6.20 -7.00
C ASP A 345 23.72 -6.11 -5.47
N PHE A 346 23.22 -7.14 -4.78
CA PHE A 346 23.08 -7.21 -3.31
C PHE A 346 24.36 -6.93 -2.52
N ASP A 347 25.53 -7.12 -3.13
CA ASP A 347 26.85 -6.86 -2.54
C ASP A 347 27.46 -5.52 -2.94
N GLY A 348 26.76 -4.74 -3.79
CA GLY A 348 27.20 -3.45 -4.33
C GLY A 348 28.21 -3.53 -5.47
N SER A 349 28.41 -4.72 -6.06
CA SER A 349 29.10 -4.87 -7.34
C SER A 349 28.25 -4.34 -8.51
N PHE A 350 28.92 -3.86 -9.57
CA PHE A 350 28.25 -3.38 -10.77
C PHE A 350 27.77 -4.55 -11.64
N VAL A 351 26.49 -4.54 -11.99
CA VAL A 351 25.91 -5.50 -12.94
C VAL A 351 25.97 -4.91 -14.35
N ASN A 352 27.02 -5.28 -15.09
CA ASN A 352 27.14 -4.96 -16.51
C ASN A 352 26.17 -5.81 -17.36
N LYS A 353 24.89 -5.43 -17.31
CA LYS A 353 23.93 -5.73 -18.37
C LYS A 353 23.61 -4.44 -19.10
N ILE A 354 24.10 -4.35 -20.34
CA ILE A 354 23.49 -3.47 -21.33
C ILE A 354 22.04 -3.95 -21.43
N ALA A 355 21.08 -3.11 -21.03
CA ALA A 355 19.70 -3.38 -21.39
C ALA A 355 19.65 -3.35 -22.92
N GLU A 356 19.21 -4.45 -23.54
CA GLU A 356 19.07 -4.55 -25.00
C GLU A 356 17.92 -3.66 -25.49
N ASN A 357 18.16 -2.36 -25.49
CA ASN A 357 17.33 -1.32 -26.08
C ASN A 357 18.23 -0.12 -26.38
N ASN A 358 18.50 0.08 -27.67
CA ASN A 358 19.26 1.21 -28.20
C ASN A 358 18.49 2.53 -27.99
N ASN A 359 18.63 3.13 -26.81
CA ASN A 359 18.35 4.55 -26.59
C ASN A 359 19.40 5.10 -25.63
N THR A 360 20.39 5.79 -26.19
CA THR A 360 21.12 6.85 -25.49
C THR A 360 20.09 7.84 -24.96
N TYR A 361 20.08 8.07 -23.64
CA TYR A 361 19.14 8.98 -23.00
C TYR A 361 19.57 10.44 -23.22
N LEU A 362 19.15 11.02 -24.35
CA LEU A 362 19.22 12.45 -24.66
C LEU A 362 17.81 13.04 -24.68
#